data_AF-A0AAD9GYK8-F1
#
_entry.id   AF-A0AAD9GYK8-F1
#
_cell.length_a   1.000
_cell.length_b   1.000
_cell.length_c   1.000
_cell.angle_alpha   90.00
_cell.angle_beta   90.00
_cell.angle_gamma   90.00
#
_symmetry.space_group_name_H-M   'P 1'
#
loop_
_entity.id
_entity.type
_entity.pdbx_description
1 polymer ?
#
loop_
_entity_poly.entity_id
_entity_poly.type
_entity_poly.pdbx_seq_one_letter_code
_entity_poly.pdbx_strand_id
1 'polypeptide(L)'
;MRALAGFPTKGGGYWLRRATVTPSDKLQRFVYPDVEDAAAKLAQSSTREIAGEAFVQMLRHMRVVFLQDSVIVRRKYPNHRLWKHDLFATTKYLEFDRELLAVMPTQPQPETQSIAAAVPQIAEVLKKEFGVLNGKLGALASGVNTLKTLTKKRLVLTWEDEENGPTVSSATLIGSSFPRPATPLPPPSTGYKLSNLNDC
;
A
#
# COMPACT_ATOMS: atom_id res chain seq x y z
N MET A 1 -28.21 -8.71 -12.69
CA MET A 1 -27.34 -8.06 -13.70
C MET A 1 -25.85 -8.29 -13.45
N ARG A 2 -25.25 -7.90 -12.31
CA ARG A 2 -23.79 -8.04 -12.08
C ARG A 2 -23.25 -9.48 -12.06
N ALA A 3 -23.95 -10.39 -11.38
CA ALA A 3 -23.57 -11.80 -11.36
C ALA A 3 -23.55 -12.46 -12.75
N LEU A 4 -24.38 -11.97 -13.67
CA LEU A 4 -24.43 -12.45 -15.05
C LEU A 4 -23.21 -12.01 -15.87
N ALA A 5 -22.55 -10.91 -15.47
CA ALA A 5 -21.30 -10.44 -16.07
C ALA A 5 -20.05 -11.06 -15.40
N GLY A 6 -20.22 -12.13 -14.61
CA GLY A 6 -19.13 -12.85 -13.95
C GLY A 6 -18.61 -12.20 -12.66
N PHE A 7 -19.25 -11.13 -12.18
CA PHE A 7 -18.86 -10.50 -10.91
C PHE A 7 -19.43 -11.25 -9.70
N PRO A 8 -18.76 -11.23 -8.54
CA PRO A 8 -19.31 -11.80 -7.32
C PRO A 8 -20.67 -11.20 -6.96
N THR A 9 -21.56 -12.03 -6.41
CA THR A 9 -22.91 -11.63 -6.00
C THR A 9 -22.91 -10.68 -4.81
N LYS A 10 -21.87 -10.77 -3.96
CA LYS A 10 -21.62 -9.83 -2.86
C LYS A 10 -21.11 -8.49 -3.43
N GLY A 11 -21.72 -7.38 -2.99
CA GLY A 11 -21.35 -6.04 -3.43
C GLY A 11 -19.92 -5.64 -3.02
N GLY A 12 -19.34 -4.65 -3.72
CA GLY A 12 -18.08 -4.00 -3.31
C GLY A 12 -16.79 -4.43 -4.02
N GLY A 13 -16.84 -5.34 -5.01
CA GLY A 13 -15.64 -5.94 -5.61
C GLY A 13 -15.33 -5.58 -7.07
N TYR A 14 -15.74 -4.41 -7.57
CA TYR A 14 -15.49 -4.05 -8.98
C TYR A 14 -14.77 -2.70 -9.07
N TRP A 15 -13.47 -2.77 -9.33
CA TRP A 15 -12.64 -1.60 -9.56
C TRP A 15 -11.81 -1.81 -10.81
N LEU A 16 -12.04 -0.96 -11.81
CA LEU A 16 -11.30 -1.00 -13.05
C LEU A 16 -10.18 0.03 -12.97
N ARG A 17 -8.94 -0.43 -12.75
CA ARG A 17 -7.78 0.45 -12.61
C ARG A 17 -7.56 1.39 -13.80
N ARG A 18 -8.09 1.00 -14.96
CA ARG A 18 -8.02 1.76 -16.21
C ARG A 18 -9.00 2.94 -16.31
N ALA A 19 -10.06 2.95 -15.50
CA ALA A 19 -11.07 4.01 -15.50
C ALA A 19 -10.61 5.29 -14.77
N THR A 20 -9.39 5.30 -14.26
CA THR A 20 -8.84 6.36 -13.40
C THR A 20 -8.49 7.63 -14.15
N VAL A 21 -8.02 7.48 -15.39
CA VAL A 21 -7.68 8.61 -16.25
C VAL A 21 -8.75 8.71 -17.33
N THR A 22 -9.39 9.87 -17.39
CA THR A 22 -10.35 10.19 -18.44
C THR A 22 -9.60 10.82 -19.61
N PRO A 23 -9.69 10.26 -20.84
CA PRO A 23 -9.03 10.83 -22.00
C PRO A 23 -9.57 12.23 -22.33
N SER A 24 -8.71 13.13 -22.80
CA SER A 24 -9.12 14.49 -23.17
C SER A 24 -10.22 14.50 -24.24
N ASP A 25 -11.13 15.49 -24.20
CA ASP A 25 -12.22 15.61 -25.17
C ASP A 25 -11.74 15.66 -26.63
N LYS A 26 -10.58 16.30 -26.85
CA LYS A 26 -9.96 16.35 -28.18
C LYS A 26 -9.54 14.97 -28.65
N LEU A 27 -9.06 14.10 -27.76
CA LEU A 27 -8.69 12.73 -28.09
C LEU A 27 -9.95 11.86 -28.33
N GLN A 28 -10.97 12.05 -27.49
CA GLN A 28 -12.25 11.33 -27.64
C GLN A 28 -12.90 11.56 -29.00
N ARG A 29 -12.83 12.79 -29.56
CA ARG A 29 -13.43 13.12 -30.87
C ARG A 29 -12.81 12.40 -32.06
N PHE A 30 -11.60 11.84 -31.92
CA PHE A 30 -11.04 11.01 -32.97
C PHE A 30 -11.69 9.62 -33.04
N VAL A 31 -12.42 9.20 -32.00
CA VAL A 31 -13.12 7.92 -31.93
C VAL A 31 -14.62 8.21 -32.05
N TYR A 32 -15.22 7.76 -33.16
CA TYR A 32 -16.58 8.10 -33.58
C TYR A 32 -16.78 9.62 -33.80
N PRO A 33 -16.12 10.23 -34.82
CA PRO A 33 -16.19 11.66 -35.06
C PRO A 33 -17.61 12.17 -35.33
N ASP A 34 -18.44 11.38 -36.01
CA ASP A 34 -19.79 11.75 -36.42
C ASP A 34 -20.80 11.81 -35.26
N VAL A 35 -20.41 11.39 -34.05
CA VAL A 35 -21.29 11.33 -32.88
C VAL A 35 -21.76 12.72 -32.46
N GLU A 36 -20.90 13.74 -32.59
CA GLU A 36 -21.26 15.11 -32.24
C GLU A 36 -22.26 15.70 -33.25
N ASP A 37 -22.07 15.42 -34.54
CA ASP A 37 -22.98 15.86 -35.59
C ASP A 37 -24.33 15.14 -35.51
N ALA A 38 -24.31 13.83 -35.22
CA ALA A 38 -25.51 13.05 -34.97
C ALA A 38 -26.28 13.58 -33.75
N ALA A 39 -25.58 13.92 -32.67
CA ALA A 39 -26.19 14.54 -31.50
C ALA A 39 -26.85 15.89 -31.84
N ALA A 40 -26.18 16.73 -32.64
CA ALA A 40 -26.71 18.01 -33.05
C ALA A 40 -27.96 17.87 -33.93
N LYS A 41 -27.96 16.91 -34.87
CA LYS A 41 -29.13 16.61 -35.73
C LYS A 41 -30.32 16.13 -34.90
N LEU A 42 -30.10 15.25 -33.93
CA LEU A 42 -31.15 14.77 -33.03
C LEU A 42 -31.72 15.92 -32.17
N ALA A 43 -30.86 16.82 -31.68
CA ALA A 43 -31.30 17.98 -30.91
C ALA A 43 -32.11 19.01 -31.72
N GLN A 44 -31.87 19.09 -33.04
CA GLN A 44 -32.61 19.97 -33.94
C GLN A 44 -33.90 19.36 -34.49
N SER A 45 -34.09 18.04 -34.32
CA SER A 45 -35.28 17.36 -34.81
C SER A 45 -36.53 17.80 -34.04
N SER A 46 -37.65 17.95 -34.75
CA SER A 46 -38.94 18.33 -34.15
C SER A 46 -39.57 17.19 -33.35
N THR A 47 -39.15 15.96 -33.61
CA THR A 47 -39.67 14.74 -32.98
C THR A 47 -38.59 14.12 -32.11
N ARG A 48 -38.89 13.87 -30.84
CA ARG A 48 -37.91 13.33 -29.91
C ARG A 48 -37.62 11.86 -30.17
N GLU A 49 -36.45 11.55 -30.70
CA GLU A 49 -35.96 10.18 -30.92
C GLU A 49 -35.18 9.66 -29.71
N ILE A 50 -35.90 9.10 -28.73
CA ILE A 50 -35.32 8.58 -27.46
C ILE A 50 -34.23 7.53 -27.72
N ALA A 51 -34.46 6.62 -28.68
CA ALA A 51 -33.49 5.59 -29.01
C ALA A 51 -32.22 6.16 -29.64
N GLY A 52 -32.34 7.19 -30.50
CA GLY A 52 -31.22 7.89 -31.09
C GLY A 52 -30.39 8.62 -30.05
N GLU A 53 -31.04 9.38 -29.15
CA GLU A 53 -30.39 10.06 -28.03
C GLU A 53 -29.59 9.08 -27.15
N ALA A 54 -30.22 7.97 -26.74
CA ALA A 54 -29.59 6.95 -25.92
C ALA A 54 -28.43 6.25 -26.64
N PHE A 55 -28.56 5.98 -27.94
CA PHE A 55 -27.51 5.36 -28.75
C PHE A 55 -26.29 6.26 -28.90
N VAL A 56 -26.48 7.55 -29.18
CA VAL A 56 -25.41 8.54 -29.24
C VAL A 56 -24.71 8.67 -27.87
N GLN A 57 -25.48 8.70 -26.78
CA GLN A 57 -24.92 8.71 -25.43
C GLN A 57 -24.08 7.44 -25.15
N MET A 58 -24.55 6.28 -25.59
CA MET A 58 -23.81 5.02 -25.48
C MET A 58 -22.50 5.08 -26.26
N LEU A 59 -22.49 5.61 -27.49
CA LEU A 59 -21.26 5.76 -28.29
C LEU A 59 -20.26 6.71 -27.62
N ARG A 60 -20.73 7.82 -27.04
CA ARG A 60 -19.89 8.72 -26.23
C ARG A 60 -19.27 8.02 -25.02
N HIS A 61 -19.99 7.09 -24.40
CA HIS A 61 -19.42 6.30 -23.31
C HIS A 61 -18.40 5.26 -23.82
N MET A 62 -18.75 4.56 -24.90
CA MET A 62 -17.90 3.53 -25.49
C MET A 62 -16.58 4.08 -26.03
N ARG A 63 -16.52 5.32 -26.52
CA ARG A 63 -15.26 5.92 -26.98
C ARG A 63 -14.24 6.07 -25.84
N VAL A 64 -14.72 6.40 -24.64
CA VAL A 64 -13.86 6.52 -23.45
C VAL A 64 -13.33 5.15 -23.04
N VAL A 65 -14.23 4.17 -22.94
CA VAL A 65 -13.86 2.78 -22.60
C VAL A 65 -12.88 2.21 -23.63
N PHE A 66 -13.14 2.42 -24.93
CA PHE A 66 -12.26 1.98 -26.01
C PHE A 66 -10.86 2.59 -25.88
N LEU A 67 -10.75 3.90 -25.64
CA LEU A 67 -9.46 4.56 -25.46
C LEU A 67 -8.71 4.04 -24.23
N GLN A 68 -9.39 3.89 -23.09
CA GLN A 68 -8.80 3.33 -21.87
C GLN A 68 -8.29 1.89 -22.09
N ASP A 69 -9.08 1.06 -22.75
CA ASP A 69 -8.75 -0.35 -22.98
C ASP A 69 -7.63 -0.49 -24.03
N SER A 70 -7.61 0.40 -25.03
CA SER A 70 -6.62 0.36 -26.12
C SER A 70 -5.18 0.41 -25.62
N VAL A 71 -4.90 1.16 -24.55
CA VAL A 71 -3.58 1.20 -23.88
C VAL A 71 -3.14 -0.21 -23.47
N ILE A 72 -4.00 -0.97 -22.82
CA ILE A 72 -3.66 -2.32 -22.32
C ILE A 72 -3.65 -3.32 -23.48
N VAL A 73 -4.67 -3.29 -24.34
CA VAL A 73 -4.84 -4.26 -25.43
C VAL A 73 -3.73 -4.11 -26.48
N ARG A 74 -3.27 -2.88 -26.76
CA ARG A 74 -2.14 -2.64 -27.67
C ARG A 74 -0.84 -3.29 -27.20
N ARG A 75 -0.58 -3.30 -25.90
CA ARG A 75 0.59 -3.99 -25.32
C ARG A 75 0.46 -5.50 -25.40
N LYS A 76 -0.75 -6.02 -25.17
CA LYS A 76 -1.02 -7.46 -25.24
C LYS A 76 -0.96 -7.99 -26.67
N TYR A 77 -1.38 -7.20 -27.65
CA TYR A 77 -1.45 -7.58 -29.06
C TYR A 77 -0.87 -6.48 -29.98
N PRO A 78 0.46 -6.24 -29.95
CA PRO A 78 1.07 -5.11 -30.66
C PRO A 78 0.97 -5.21 -32.19
N ASN A 79 0.82 -6.42 -32.72
CA ASN A 79 0.75 -6.67 -34.17
C ASN A 79 -0.67 -6.52 -34.75
N HIS A 80 -1.65 -6.13 -33.94
CA HIS A 80 -3.03 -6.00 -34.42
C HIS A 80 -3.17 -4.81 -35.38
N ARG A 81 -3.93 -5.00 -36.47
CA ARG A 81 -4.08 -4.00 -37.55
C ARG A 81 -4.69 -2.68 -37.07
N LEU A 82 -5.52 -2.73 -36.02
CA LEU A 82 -6.14 -1.56 -35.40
C LEU A 82 -5.11 -0.49 -35.01
N TRP A 83 -3.93 -0.89 -34.53
CA TRP A 83 -2.90 0.03 -34.04
C TRP A 83 -2.13 0.77 -35.13
N LYS A 84 -2.35 0.41 -36.40
CA LYS A 84 -1.80 1.13 -37.56
C LYS A 84 -2.56 2.43 -37.86
N HIS A 85 -3.69 2.66 -37.20
CA HIS A 85 -4.49 3.87 -37.40
C HIS A 85 -3.81 5.10 -36.78
N ASP A 86 -3.88 6.25 -37.46
CA ASP A 86 -3.17 7.49 -37.12
C ASP A 86 -3.48 8.04 -35.71
N LEU A 87 -4.69 7.77 -35.21
CA LEU A 87 -5.10 8.01 -33.81
C LEU A 87 -4.00 7.57 -32.83
N PHE A 88 -3.46 6.36 -33.01
CA PHE A 88 -2.52 5.73 -32.08
C PHE A 88 -1.08 6.24 -32.21
N ALA A 89 -0.81 7.01 -33.26
CA ALA A 89 0.46 7.73 -33.47
C ALA A 89 0.38 9.20 -33.03
N THR A 90 -0.81 9.71 -32.72
CA THR A 90 -1.02 11.11 -32.32
C THR A 90 -0.39 11.39 -30.94
N THR A 91 0.26 12.56 -30.79
CA THR A 91 0.90 12.99 -29.53
C THR A 91 -0.03 12.89 -28.31
N LYS A 92 -1.29 13.32 -28.46
CA LYS A 92 -2.30 13.25 -27.38
C LYS A 92 -2.59 11.83 -26.91
N TYR A 93 -2.60 10.87 -27.83
CA TYR A 93 -2.79 9.47 -27.47
C TYR A 93 -1.57 8.95 -26.70
N LEU A 94 -0.35 9.28 -27.15
CA LEU A 94 0.89 8.87 -26.50
C LEU A 94 1.07 9.50 -25.11
N GLU A 95 0.61 10.74 -24.91
CA GLU A 95 0.54 11.38 -23.59
C GLU A 95 -0.44 10.65 -22.66
N PHE A 96 -1.66 10.40 -23.14
CA PHE A 96 -2.66 9.64 -22.39
C PHE A 96 -2.19 8.23 -22.05
N ASP A 97 -1.52 7.54 -22.98
CA ASP A 97 -0.97 6.21 -22.80
C ASP A 97 0.08 6.18 -21.67
N ARG A 98 0.98 7.19 -21.62
CA ARG A 98 1.97 7.34 -20.55
C ARG A 98 1.33 7.66 -19.21
N GLU A 99 0.37 8.58 -19.19
CA GLU A 99 -0.32 8.99 -17.97
C GLU A 99 -1.10 7.82 -17.35
N LEU A 100 -1.90 7.13 -18.17
CA LEU A 100 -2.69 5.99 -17.69
C LEU A 100 -1.81 4.89 -17.12
N LEU A 101 -0.68 4.60 -17.77
CA LEU A 101 0.30 3.64 -17.26
C LEU A 101 0.94 4.05 -15.94
N ALA A 102 1.21 5.34 -15.72
CA ALA A 102 1.82 5.83 -14.49
C ALA A 102 0.85 5.71 -13.30
N VAL A 103 -0.45 5.91 -13.55
CA VAL A 103 -1.49 5.90 -12.52
C VAL A 103 -1.99 4.49 -12.19
N MET A 104 -2.07 3.59 -13.19
CA MET A 104 -2.61 2.23 -13.03
C MET A 104 -1.97 1.37 -11.91
N PRO A 105 -0.63 1.36 -11.69
CA PRO A 105 -0.01 0.57 -10.63
C PRO A 105 -0.16 1.17 -9.24
N THR A 106 -0.24 2.50 -9.15
CA THR A 106 -0.32 3.25 -7.88
C THR A 106 -1.70 3.16 -7.23
N GLN A 107 -2.69 2.65 -7.96
CA GLN A 107 -4.06 2.70 -7.51
C GLN A 107 -4.39 1.56 -6.53
N PRO A 108 -4.78 1.88 -5.28
CA PRO A 108 -5.11 0.87 -4.30
C PRO A 108 -6.40 0.14 -4.68
N GLN A 109 -6.36 -1.19 -4.65
CA GLN A 109 -7.57 -2.01 -4.79
C GLN A 109 -8.51 -1.75 -3.61
N PRO A 110 -9.84 -1.86 -3.81
CA PRO A 110 -10.80 -1.77 -2.71
C PRO A 110 -10.49 -2.76 -1.58
N GLU A 111 -10.05 -3.99 -1.90
CA GLU A 111 -9.62 -4.95 -0.89
C GLU A 111 -8.39 -4.50 -0.09
N THR A 112 -7.41 -3.83 -0.72
CA THR A 112 -6.24 -3.31 -0.01
C THR A 112 -6.60 -2.08 0.83
N GLN A 113 -7.59 -1.29 0.43
CA GLN A 113 -8.13 -0.20 1.26
C GLN A 113 -8.81 -0.74 2.52
N SER A 114 -9.61 -1.81 2.41
CA SER A 114 -10.29 -2.40 3.59
C SER A 114 -9.29 -3.03 4.55
N ILE A 115 -8.25 -3.70 4.04
CA ILE A 115 -7.18 -4.25 4.87
C ILE A 115 -6.41 -3.11 5.53
N ALA A 116 -5.95 -2.10 4.78
CA ALA A 116 -5.18 -0.98 5.32
C ALA A 116 -5.94 -0.23 6.43
N ALA A 117 -7.26 -0.08 6.31
CA ALA A 117 -8.10 0.49 7.35
C ALA A 117 -8.24 -0.40 8.60
N ALA A 118 -8.18 -1.73 8.43
CA ALA A 118 -8.27 -2.70 9.52
C ALA A 118 -6.94 -2.96 10.24
N VAL A 119 -5.79 -2.77 9.57
CA VAL A 119 -4.45 -2.96 10.16
C VAL A 119 -4.26 -2.24 11.51
N PRO A 120 -4.58 -0.94 11.67
CA PRO A 120 -4.39 -0.27 12.96
C PRO A 120 -5.26 -0.85 14.08
N GLN A 121 -6.49 -1.28 13.77
CA GLN A 121 -7.38 -1.91 14.75
C GLN A 121 -6.86 -3.28 15.17
N ILE A 122 -6.38 -4.08 14.22
CA ILE A 122 -5.76 -5.38 14.49
C ILE A 122 -4.48 -5.20 15.32
N ALA A 123 -3.66 -4.18 15.00
CA ALA A 123 -2.45 -3.86 15.75
C ALA A 123 -2.77 -3.49 17.21
N GLU A 124 -3.83 -2.72 17.46
CA GLU A 124 -4.25 -2.35 18.81
C GLU A 124 -4.71 -3.55 19.62
N VAL A 125 -5.54 -4.41 19.04
CA VAL A 125 -6.00 -5.66 19.68
C VAL A 125 -4.82 -6.56 20.00
N LEU A 126 -3.91 -6.79 19.04
CA LEU A 126 -2.70 -7.59 19.28
C LEU A 126 -1.85 -6.99 20.40
N LYS A 127 -1.62 -5.68 20.41
CA LYS A 127 -0.81 -5.00 21.43
C LYS A 127 -1.43 -5.13 22.82
N LYS A 128 -2.76 -5.03 22.92
CA LYS A 128 -3.52 -5.22 24.16
C LYS A 128 -3.42 -6.66 24.66
N GLU A 129 -3.67 -7.64 23.80
CA GLU A 129 -3.62 -9.07 24.17
C GLU A 129 -2.21 -9.51 24.56
N PHE A 130 -1.18 -9.11 23.80
CA PHE A 130 0.22 -9.37 24.15
C PHE A 130 0.62 -8.67 25.46
N GLY A 131 0.13 -7.45 25.71
CA GLY A 131 0.37 -6.74 26.97
C GLY A 131 -0.22 -7.49 28.18
N VAL A 132 -1.45 -8.00 28.06
CA VAL A 132 -2.11 -8.79 29.11
C VAL A 132 -1.38 -10.11 29.35
N LEU A 133 -0.97 -10.81 28.28
CA LEU A 133 -0.18 -12.05 28.38
C LEU A 133 1.16 -11.81 29.07
N ASN A 134 1.87 -10.75 28.69
CA ASN A 134 3.17 -10.44 29.29
C ASN A 134 3.02 -10.02 30.75
N GLY A 135 1.95 -9.32 31.11
CA GLY A 135 1.60 -9.00 32.51
C GLY A 135 1.31 -10.25 33.35
N LYS A 136 0.54 -11.22 32.81
CA LYS A 136 0.27 -12.50 33.47
C LYS A 136 1.54 -13.34 33.66
N LEU A 137 2.40 -13.38 32.65
CA LEU A 137 3.69 -14.08 32.73
C LEU A 137 4.61 -13.44 33.77
N GLY A 138 4.63 -12.10 33.84
CA GLY A 138 5.35 -11.36 34.88
C GLY A 138 4.82 -11.64 36.29
N ALA A 139 3.50 -11.70 36.48
CA ALA A 139 2.87 -12.03 37.76
C ALA A 139 3.13 -13.48 38.19
N LEU A 140 3.16 -14.42 37.25
CA LEU A 140 3.54 -15.81 37.53
C LEU A 140 5.02 -15.90 37.95
N ALA A 141 5.91 -15.22 37.23
CA ALA A 141 7.32 -15.18 37.53
C ALA A 141 7.60 -14.56 38.91
N SER A 142 6.89 -13.48 39.27
CA SER A 142 7.00 -12.87 40.59
C SER A 142 6.45 -13.79 41.68
N GLY A 143 5.32 -14.46 41.45
CA GLY A 143 4.77 -15.46 42.37
C GLY A 143 5.74 -16.62 42.63
N VAL A 144 6.39 -17.14 41.58
CA VAL A 144 7.42 -18.18 41.70
C VAL A 144 8.63 -17.68 42.48
N ASN A 145 9.05 -16.44 42.29
CA ASN A 145 10.16 -15.86 43.06
C ASN A 145 9.79 -15.64 44.53
N THR A 146 8.57 -15.19 44.82
CA THR A 146 8.05 -15.09 46.19
C THR A 146 7.98 -16.47 46.84
N LEU A 147 7.53 -17.49 46.11
CA LEU A 147 7.55 -18.87 46.61
C LEU A 147 8.98 -19.35 46.87
N LYS A 148 9.92 -19.17 45.93
CA LYS A 148 11.34 -19.52 46.13
C LYS A 148 11.95 -18.83 47.34
N THR A 149 11.64 -17.55 47.57
CA THR A 149 12.14 -16.81 48.75
C THR A 149 11.50 -17.30 50.04
N LEU A 150 10.21 -17.66 50.05
CA LEU A 150 9.54 -18.25 51.19
C LEU A 150 10.04 -19.67 51.47
N THR A 151 10.29 -20.49 50.45
CA THR A 151 10.87 -21.83 50.62
C THR A 151 12.31 -21.71 51.12
N LYS A 152 13.09 -20.73 50.65
CA LYS A 152 14.43 -20.44 51.17
C LYS A 152 14.39 -19.98 52.63
N LYS A 153 13.46 -19.10 53.01
CA LYS A 153 13.25 -18.68 54.41
C LYS A 153 12.78 -19.83 55.29
N ARG A 154 11.93 -20.73 54.78
CA ARG A 154 11.41 -21.90 55.52
C ARG A 154 12.43 -23.03 55.65
N LEU A 155 13.39 -23.15 54.71
CA LEU A 155 14.52 -24.07 54.84
C LEU A 155 15.60 -23.56 55.82
N VAL A 156 15.64 -22.26 56.10
CA VAL A 156 16.49 -21.67 57.14
C VAL A 156 15.69 -21.64 58.45
N LEU A 157 15.39 -22.81 58.99
CA LEU A 157 15.21 -22.97 60.43
C LEU A 157 16.59 -23.34 60.99
N THR A 158 17.43 -22.32 61.14
CA THR A 158 18.63 -22.40 61.96
C THR A 158 18.35 -21.62 63.23
N TRP A 159 18.37 -22.36 64.33
CA TRP A 159 18.27 -21.96 65.73
C TRP A 159 18.87 -20.57 65.99
N GLU A 160 18.09 -19.73 66.65
CA GLU A 160 18.54 -18.44 67.18
C GLU A 160 19.47 -18.69 68.37
N ASP A 161 20.70 -18.19 68.30
CA ASP A 161 21.44 -17.77 69.48
C ASP A 161 21.70 -16.27 69.38
N GLU A 162 21.37 -15.59 70.47
CA GLU A 162 21.62 -14.18 70.75
C GLU A 162 23.12 -13.84 70.65
N GLU A 163 23.45 -12.69 70.05
CA GLU A 163 24.17 -11.61 70.76
C GLU A 163 24.44 -10.39 69.85
N ASN A 164 24.01 -9.23 70.38
CA ASN A 164 24.63 -7.90 70.30
C ASN A 164 24.84 -7.20 68.94
N GLY A 165 24.05 -6.13 68.72
CA GLY A 165 24.39 -5.01 67.81
C GLY A 165 25.40 -4.02 68.44
N PRO A 166 25.44 -2.71 68.06
CA PRO A 166 24.74 -2.06 66.94
C PRO A 166 25.57 -0.96 66.19
N THR A 167 24.93 -0.33 65.18
CA THR A 167 25.11 1.06 64.67
C THR A 167 26.38 1.46 63.89
N VAL A 168 26.45 2.42 62.94
CA VAL A 168 25.54 3.28 62.16
C VAL A 168 26.37 3.89 60.99
N SER A 169 25.65 4.27 59.92
CA SER A 169 25.95 4.99 58.68
C SER A 169 27.01 6.13 58.57
N SER A 170 27.54 6.20 57.33
CA SER A 170 27.80 7.37 56.46
C SER A 170 28.96 8.35 56.73
N ALA A 171 29.92 8.42 55.79
CA ALA A 171 30.11 9.58 54.89
C ALA A 171 31.23 9.37 53.86
N THR A 172 30.95 9.86 52.66
CA THR A 172 31.72 10.04 51.42
C THR A 172 33.18 10.50 51.56
N LEU A 173 34.09 10.04 50.67
CA LEU A 173 35.07 10.87 49.93
C LEU A 173 35.79 10.07 48.81
N ILE A 174 35.47 10.45 47.56
CA ILE A 174 36.32 10.69 46.36
C ILE A 174 37.61 9.87 46.18
N GLY A 175 37.74 9.17 45.05
CA GLY A 175 39.00 8.58 44.59
C GLY A 175 38.96 7.92 43.20
N SER A 176 39.14 8.74 42.17
CA SER A 176 39.77 8.48 40.85
C SER A 176 39.48 7.22 39.99
N SER A 177 39.19 7.54 38.73
CA SER A 177 39.67 6.92 37.48
C SER A 177 39.19 5.52 37.09
N PHE A 178 38.25 5.47 36.13
CA PHE A 178 38.31 4.62 34.93
C PHE A 178 37.10 4.94 34.01
N PRO A 179 37.32 5.29 32.73
CA PRO A 179 36.32 5.02 31.70
C PRO A 179 36.86 4.08 30.61
N ARG A 180 36.13 2.98 30.36
CA ARG A 180 36.05 2.26 29.07
C ARG A 180 35.38 3.20 28.02
N PRO A 181 35.47 3.00 26.68
CA PRO A 181 35.35 1.69 26.01
C PRO A 181 36.10 1.49 24.67
N ALA A 182 36.01 0.24 24.21
CA ALA A 182 36.11 -0.31 22.85
C ALA A 182 36.49 0.60 21.67
N THR A 183 37.60 0.25 21.03
CA THR A 183 37.97 0.55 19.64
C THR A 183 36.90 0.12 18.62
N PRO A 184 36.48 0.99 17.70
CA PRO A 184 35.74 0.63 16.49
C PRO A 184 36.71 0.24 15.36
N LEU A 185 36.38 -0.83 14.63
CA LEU A 185 37.04 -1.23 13.39
C LEU A 185 36.78 -0.22 12.26
N PRO A 186 37.76 0.08 11.38
CA PRO A 186 37.55 0.97 10.25
C PRO A 186 36.84 0.27 9.07
N PRO A 187 36.08 1.01 8.25
CA PRO A 187 35.38 0.48 7.06
C PRO A 187 36.34 0.27 5.87
N PRO A 188 36.04 -0.68 4.95
CA PRO A 188 36.79 -0.86 3.72
C PRO A 188 36.54 0.27 2.71
N SER A 189 37.62 0.72 2.09
CA SER A 189 37.71 1.83 1.15
C SER A 189 37.08 1.53 -0.21
N THR A 190 36.28 2.49 -0.66
CA THR A 190 35.76 2.62 -2.03
C THR A 190 36.90 2.97 -2.97
N GLY A 191 37.33 2.00 -3.80
CA GLY A 191 38.27 2.23 -4.90
C GLY A 191 37.53 2.49 -6.20
N TYR A 192 37.47 3.75 -6.62
CA TYR A 192 37.12 4.13 -7.98
C TYR A 192 38.24 3.70 -8.94
N LYS A 193 37.88 2.97 -10.01
CA LYS A 193 38.65 2.94 -11.26
C LYS A 193 37.72 3.34 -12.40
N LEU A 194 37.87 4.60 -12.81
CA LEU A 194 37.54 5.07 -14.15
C LEU A 194 38.67 4.65 -15.08
N SER A 195 38.36 3.89 -16.12
CA SER A 195 39.15 3.85 -17.34
C SER A 195 38.18 3.66 -18.50
N ASN A 196 37.96 4.76 -19.22
CA ASN A 196 37.38 4.78 -20.55
C ASN A 196 38.28 3.98 -21.52
N LEU A 197 37.65 3.36 -22.54
CA LEU A 197 37.86 3.57 -23.98
C LEU A 197 37.55 2.28 -24.76
N ASN A 198 36.62 2.43 -25.71
CA ASN A 198 36.66 1.97 -27.10
C ASN A 198 36.47 0.49 -27.51
N ASP A 199 35.67 0.41 -28.59
CA ASP A 199 35.69 -0.55 -29.70
C ASP A 199 35.18 -1.98 -29.48
N CYS A 200 33.88 -2.18 -29.81
CA CYS A 200 33.37 -3.06 -30.87
C CYS A 200 31.83 -2.98 -30.96
#